data_AF-A0A6L9G1S0-F1
#
_entry.id   AF-A0A6L9G1S0-F1
#
_cell.length_a   1.000
_cell.length_b   1.000
_cell.length_c   1.000
_cell.angle_alpha   90.00
_cell.angle_beta   90.00
_cell.angle_gamma   90.00
#
_symmetry.space_group_name_H-M   'P 1'
#
loop_
_entity.id
_entity.type
_entity.pdbx_description
1 polymer ?
#
loop_
_entity_poly.entity_id
_entity_poly.type
_entity_poly.pdbx_seq_one_letter_code
_entity_poly.pdbx_strand_id
1 'polypeptide(L)'
;MSISNEGNQKLFLTQETRLFHILGWAVASVSTALGVFFVSAQSTVVWDKNYGSEDLYTSRVIDLEPVGLVLLGAGILSLVALCIVEVLLRRPRQ
;
A
#
# COMPACT_ATOMS: atom_id res chain seq x y z
N MET A 1 -34.02 -29.62 6.68
CA MET A 1 -32.91 -28.98 7.43
C MET A 1 -31.87 -28.50 6.42
N SER A 2 -32.02 -27.28 5.86
CA SER A 2 -31.09 -26.74 4.83
C SER A 2 -30.87 -25.22 4.94
N ILE A 3 -31.52 -24.55 5.89
CA ILE A 3 -31.53 -23.08 6.02
C ILE A 3 -30.25 -22.58 6.73
N SER A 4 -29.54 -23.46 7.44
CA SER A 4 -28.32 -23.13 8.19
C SER A 4 -27.10 -22.80 7.31
N ASN A 5 -27.04 -23.35 6.09
CA ASN A 5 -25.84 -23.24 5.24
C ASN A 5 -25.74 -21.89 4.50
N GLU A 6 -26.86 -21.33 4.03
CA GLU A 6 -26.88 -20.06 3.29
C GLU A 6 -26.63 -18.83 4.20
N GLY A 7 -27.09 -18.90 5.46
CA GLY A 7 -26.86 -17.84 6.44
C GLY A 7 -25.38 -17.73 6.82
N ASN A 8 -24.72 -18.87 7.05
CA ASN A 8 -23.30 -18.92 7.40
C ASN A 8 -22.40 -18.48 6.24
N GLN A 9 -22.73 -18.84 5.00
CA GLN A 9 -21.96 -18.38 3.82
C GLN A 9 -22.06 -16.87 3.61
N LYS A 10 -23.23 -16.26 3.78
CA LYS A 10 -23.39 -14.80 3.66
C LYS A 10 -22.65 -14.05 4.77
N LEU A 11 -22.64 -14.60 5.99
CA LEU A 11 -21.89 -14.04 7.12
C LEU A 11 -20.37 -14.10 6.88
N PHE A 12 -19.88 -15.21 6.32
CA PHE A 12 -18.46 -15.36 6.01
C PHE A 12 -18.00 -14.38 4.92
N LEU A 13 -18.76 -14.26 3.82
CA LEU A 13 -18.46 -13.33 2.72
C LEU A 13 -18.51 -11.85 3.15
N THR A 14 -19.44 -11.49 4.04
CA THR A 14 -19.53 -10.11 4.57
C THR A 14 -18.42 -9.78 5.55
N GLN A 15 -17.88 -10.76 6.28
CA GLN A 15 -16.73 -10.58 7.15
C GLN A 15 -15.43 -10.43 6.34
N GLU A 16 -15.22 -11.27 5.32
CA GLU A 16 -14.05 -11.16 4.44
C GLU A 16 -14.00 -9.83 3.70
N THR A 17 -15.11 -9.38 3.12
CA THR A 17 -15.18 -8.07 2.43
C THR A 17 -14.84 -6.89 3.34
N ARG A 18 -15.24 -6.92 4.62
CA ARG A 18 -14.84 -5.91 5.60
C ARG A 18 -13.34 -5.94 5.88
N LEU A 19 -12.75 -7.13 6.01
CA LEU A 19 -11.31 -7.27 6.24
C LEU A 19 -10.50 -6.74 5.05
N PHE A 20 -10.88 -7.11 3.82
CA PHE A 20 -10.23 -6.58 2.61
C PHE A 20 -10.35 -5.06 2.49
N HIS A 21 -11.48 -4.48 2.90
CA HIS A 21 -11.69 -3.04 2.91
C HIS A 21 -10.75 -2.33 3.89
N ILE A 22 -10.63 -2.84 5.12
CA ILE A 22 -9.73 -2.30 6.15
C ILE A 22 -8.27 -2.44 5.70
N LEU A 23 -7.89 -3.60 5.15
CA LEU A 23 -6.57 -3.86 4.60
C LEU A 23 -6.23 -2.91 3.45
N GLY A 24 -7.18 -2.64 2.55
CA GLY A 24 -7.00 -1.67 1.46
C GLY A 24 -6.64 -0.28 1.98
N TRP A 25 -7.37 0.22 2.97
CA TRP A 25 -7.10 1.50 3.61
C TRP A 25 -5.75 1.53 4.34
N ALA A 26 -5.41 0.45 5.05
CA ALA A 26 -4.12 0.33 5.73
C ALA A 26 -2.96 0.36 4.73
N VAL A 27 -3.04 -0.42 3.64
CA VAL A 27 -2.00 -0.45 2.60
C VAL A 27 -1.86 0.92 1.93
N ALA A 28 -2.98 1.54 1.55
CA ALA A 28 -2.96 2.85 0.88
C ALA A 28 -2.36 3.96 1.76
N SER A 29 -2.70 3.98 3.06
CA SER A 29 -2.15 4.95 4.01
C SER A 29 -0.66 4.73 4.27
N VAL A 30 -0.22 3.49 4.48
CA VAL A 30 1.20 3.14 4.68
C VAL A 30 2.03 3.47 3.44
N SER A 31 1.55 3.12 2.24
CA SER A 31 2.27 3.44 0.99
C SER A 31 2.40 4.95 0.79
N THR A 32 1.35 5.71 1.08
CA THR A 32 1.39 7.18 0.97
C THR A 32 2.38 7.79 1.97
N ALA A 33 2.37 7.32 3.22
CA ALA A 33 3.30 7.78 4.26
C ALA A 33 4.76 7.48 3.90
N LEU A 34 5.04 6.27 3.40
CA LEU A 34 6.37 5.89 2.92
C LEU A 34 6.80 6.71 1.71
N GLY A 35 5.86 7.01 0.79
CA GLY A 35 6.13 7.87 -0.37
C GLY A 35 6.56 9.27 0.05
N VAL A 36 5.82 9.90 0.97
CA VAL A 36 6.19 11.21 1.55
C VAL A 36 7.56 11.15 2.22
N PHE A 37 7.82 10.10 3.00
CA PHE A 37 9.10 9.93 3.69
C PHE A 37 10.27 9.81 2.71
N PHE A 38 10.15 8.98 1.67
CA PHE A 38 11.21 8.80 0.67
C PHE A 38 11.46 10.05 -0.18
N VAL A 39 10.42 10.80 -0.54
CA VAL A 39 10.58 12.10 -1.22
C VAL A 39 11.27 13.11 -0.31
N SER A 40 10.92 13.14 0.98
CA SER A 40 11.51 14.06 1.96
C SER A 40 12.98 13.75 2.27
N ALA A 41 13.35 12.46 2.31
CA ALA A 41 14.72 12.05 2.60
C ALA A 41 15.73 12.42 1.51
N GLN A 42 15.28 12.67 0.27
CA GLN A 42 16.03 13.02 -0.95
C GLN A 42 17.12 12.01 -1.37
N SER A 43 18.04 11.63 -0.47
CA SER A 43 19.11 10.68 -0.70
C SER A 43 19.38 9.82 0.54
N THR A 44 19.76 8.56 0.33
CA THR A 44 20.30 7.71 1.40
C THR A 44 21.66 7.15 0.98
N VAL A 45 22.56 7.02 1.95
CA VAL A 45 23.87 6.44 1.74
C VAL A 45 23.75 4.94 1.99
N VAL A 46 23.78 4.17 0.91
CA VAL A 46 23.86 2.71 0.99
C VAL A 46 25.33 2.32 0.90
N TRP A 47 25.77 1.54 1.88
CA TRP A 47 27.10 0.95 1.90
C TRP A 47 27.05 -0.37 1.14
N ASP A 48 27.53 -0.36 -0.11
CA ASP A 48 27.59 -1.56 -0.93
C ASP A 48 28.92 -2.29 -0.70
N LYS A 49 28.87 -3.62 -0.59
CA LYS A 49 30.08 -4.45 -0.50
C LYS A 49 30.54 -4.73 -1.92
N ASN A 50 31.49 -3.94 -2.41
CA ASN A 50 32.14 -4.25 -3.69
C ASN A 50 32.90 -5.58 -3.55
N TYR A 51 32.40 -6.62 -4.21
CA TYR A 51 33.06 -7.93 -4.32
C TYR A 51 34.25 -7.82 -5.29
N GLY A 52 35.36 -7.26 -4.82
CA GLY A 52 36.58 -7.17 -5.60
C GLY A 52 37.50 -6.08 -5.09
N SER A 53 38.66 -6.50 -4.57
CA SER A 53 39.76 -5.69 -4.03
C SER A 53 39.45 -4.88 -2.76
N GLU A 54 39.97 -5.40 -1.64
CA GLU A 54 40.26 -4.70 -0.38
C GLU A 54 39.16 -3.78 0.16
N ASP A 55 38.22 -4.34 0.93
CA ASP A 55 37.36 -3.74 1.97
C ASP A 55 37.19 -2.20 2.01
N LEU A 56 36.99 -1.57 0.86
CA LEU A 56 36.69 -0.16 0.72
C LEU A 56 35.18 -0.04 0.60
N TYR A 57 34.54 0.25 1.74
CA TYR A 57 33.14 0.65 1.80
C TYR A 57 32.93 1.89 0.91
N THR A 58 32.47 1.67 -0.31
CA THR A 58 32.16 2.75 -1.23
C THR A 58 30.73 3.17 -0.97
N SER A 59 30.53 4.35 -0.37
CA SER A 59 29.21 4.94 -0.18
C SER A 59 28.63 5.32 -1.53
N ARG A 60 27.59 4.59 -1.98
CA ARG A 60 26.82 5.00 -3.16
C ARG A 60 25.64 5.83 -2.68
N VAL A 61 25.56 7.07 -3.16
CA VAL A 61 24.38 7.91 -2.98
C VAL A 61 23.32 7.38 -3.95
N ILE A 62 22.21 6.88 -3.41
CA ILE A 62 21.06 6.46 -4.20
C ILE A 62 19.99 7.54 -4.02
N ASP A 63 19.52 8.09 -5.13
CA ASP A 63 18.41 9.04 -5.15
C ASP A 63 17.12 8.29 -4.82
N LEU A 64 16.55 8.59 -3.65
CA LEU A 64 15.30 8.00 -3.17
C LEU A 64 14.08 8.75 -3.72
N GLU A 65 14.28 9.96 -4.22
CA GLU A 65 13.24 10.83 -4.77
C GLU A 65 12.38 10.16 -5.85
N PRO A 66 12.91 9.51 -6.91
CA PRO A 66 12.08 8.86 -7.92
C PRO A 66 11.28 7.69 -7.34
N VAL A 67 11.86 6.93 -6.38
CA VAL A 67 11.18 5.83 -5.71
C VAL A 67 10.03 6.37 -4.85
N GLY A 68 10.28 7.44 -4.11
CA GLY A 68 9.28 8.11 -3.30
C GLY A 68 8.12 8.66 -4.13
N LEU A 69 8.41 9.30 -5.27
CA LEU A 69 7.39 9.85 -6.16
C LEU A 69 6.46 8.75 -6.74
N VAL A 70 7.03 7.62 -7.16
CA VAL A 70 6.24 6.48 -7.66
C VAL A 70 5.36 5.90 -6.55
N LEU A 71 5.92 5.72 -5.35
CA LEU A 71 5.18 5.18 -4.20
C LEU A 71 4.05 6.13 -3.78
N LEU A 72 4.32 7.44 -3.76
CA LEU A 72 3.35 8.48 -3.46
C LEU A 72 2.21 8.48 -4.48
N GLY A 73 2.54 8.44 -5.77
CA GLY A 73 1.55 8.39 -6.86
C GLY A 73 0.65 7.15 -6.75
N ALA A 74 1.24 5.98 -6.54
CA ALA A 74 0.49 4.73 -6.35
C ALA A 74 -0.41 4.77 -5.10
N GLY A 75 0.08 5.35 -3.99
CA GLY A 75 -0.69 5.53 -2.75
C GLY A 75 -1.91 6.43 -2.93
N ILE A 76 -1.74 7.59 -3.57
CA ILE A 76 -2.82 8.54 -3.85
C ILE A 76 -3.86 7.89 -4.77
N LEU A 77 -3.44 7.23 -5.85
CA LEU A 77 -4.35 6.54 -6.77
C LEU A 77 -5.15 5.44 -6.06
N SER A 78 -4.51 4.70 -5.15
CA SER A 78 -5.18 3.67 -4.34
C SER A 78 -6.22 4.26 -3.39
N LEU A 79 -5.94 5.40 -2.75
CA LEU A 79 -6.91 6.12 -1.91
C LEU A 79 -8.11 6.61 -2.73
N VAL A 80 -7.87 7.16 -3.92
CA VAL A 80 -8.94 7.60 -4.81
C VAL A 80 -9.82 6.43 -5.23
N ALA A 81 -9.22 5.28 -5.58
CA ALA A 81 -9.96 4.08 -5.92
C ALA A 81 -10.84 3.59 -4.76
N LEU A 82 -10.30 3.53 -3.54
CA LEU A 82 -11.06 3.13 -2.34
C LEU A 82 -12.20 4.11 -2.03
N CYS A 83 -11.96 5.42 -2.16
CA CYS A 83 -12.99 6.44 -2.01
C CYS A 83 -14.14 6.26 -3.02
N ILE A 84 -13.82 6.02 -4.30
CA ILE A 84 -14.83 5.78 -5.33
C ILE A 84 -15.64 4.53 -4.99
N VAL A 85 -14.98 3.44 -4.60
CA VAL A 85 -15.65 2.19 -4.20
C VAL A 85 -16.59 2.42 -3.02
N GLU A 86 -16.15 3.15 -1.98
CA GLU A 86 -17.02 3.52 -0.86
C GLU A 86 -18.23 4.35 -1.27
N VAL A 87 -18.03 5.36 -2.12
CA VAL A 87 -19.12 6.22 -2.58
C VAL A 87 -20.13 5.42 -3.42
N LEU A 88 -19.66 4.50 -4.27
CA LEU A 88 -20.52 3.63 -5.08
C LEU A 88 -21.28 2.62 -4.22
N LEU A 89 -20.64 2.02 -3.21
CA LEU A 89 -21.28 1.10 -2.26
C LEU A 89 -22.34 1.79 -1.40
N ARG A 90 -22.14 3.08 -1.08
CA ARG A 90 -23.08 3.88 -0.27
C ARG A 90 -24.23 4.48 -1.08
N ARG A 91 -24.27 4.36 -2.41
CA ARG A 91 -25.46 4.76 -3.19
C ARG A 91 -26.53 3.67 -3.08
N PRO A 92 -27.61 3.86 -2.29
CA PRO A 92 -28.79 3.00 -2.44
C PRO A 92 -29.31 3.20 -3.88
N ARG A 93 -29.57 2.09 -4.57
CA ARG A 93 -30.37 2.08 -5.80
C ARG A 93 -31.69 2.79 -5.47
N GLN A 94 -31.84 4.03 -5.93
CA GLN A 94 -33.15 4.65 -6.12
C GLN A 94 -33.83 4.01 -7.32
#